data_AF-A0A1G2QEW0-F1
#
_entry.id   AF-A0A1G2QEW0-F1
#
_cell.length_a   1.000
_cell.length_b   1.000
_cell.length_c   1.000
_cell.angle_alpha   90.00
_cell.angle_beta   90.00
_cell.angle_gamma   90.00
#
_symmetry.space_group_name_H-M   'P 1'
#
loop_
_entity.id
_entity.type
_entity.pdbx_description
1 polymer ?
#
loop_
_entity_poly.entity_id
_entity_poly.type
_entity_poly.pdbx_seq_one_letter_code
_entity_poly.pdbx_strand_id
1 'polypeptide(L)'
;MHVNINHGRPGQYEKLLGQIKNDGVCPFCQKNLPKYHKPPILKENGGWLVTINQNPYSGSKYHFLIIHKRHIENIKQIKTSEWSDLKKIIDWTTKKFAIPGGSFLLRFGDTEYTGASVTHLHCHIISGIKRNTNKKTISARVGYKK
;
A
#
# COMPACT_ATOMS: atom_id res chain seq x y z
N MET A 1 -17.79 -3.85 -0.73
CA MET A 1 -17.02 -3.74 -1.99
C MET A 1 -15.54 -3.78 -1.63
N HIS A 2 -14.72 -4.67 -2.23
CA HIS A 2 -13.31 -4.83 -1.82
C HIS A 2 -12.32 -3.95 -2.57
N VAL A 3 -12.68 -3.53 -3.79
CA VAL A 3 -11.85 -2.71 -4.65
C VAL A 3 -12.65 -1.60 -5.29
N ASN A 4 -11.99 -0.48 -5.55
CA ASN A 4 -12.54 0.68 -6.24
C ASN A 4 -11.79 0.91 -7.56
N ILE A 5 -12.46 0.59 -8.68
CA ILE A 5 -11.88 0.65 -10.02
C ILE A 5 -11.63 2.10 -10.46
N ASN A 6 -12.45 3.06 -9.99
CA ASN A 6 -12.30 4.48 -10.33
C ASN A 6 -11.00 5.08 -9.74
N HIS A 7 -10.40 4.39 -8.77
CA HIS A 7 -9.10 4.74 -8.19
C HIS A 7 -7.94 3.95 -8.79
N GLY A 8 -8.23 3.07 -9.74
CA GLY A 8 -7.25 2.42 -10.59
C GLY A 8 -6.52 3.42 -11.48
N ARG A 9 -5.24 3.16 -11.71
CA ARG A 9 -4.50 3.80 -12.81
C ARG A 9 -4.77 3.02 -14.09
N PRO A 10 -4.94 3.69 -15.24
CA PRO A 10 -5.21 3.03 -16.50
C PRO A 10 -4.18 1.95 -16.86
N GLY A 11 -4.63 0.94 -17.61
CA GLY A 11 -3.75 -0.10 -18.16
C GLY A 11 -3.83 -1.42 -17.38
N GLN A 12 -2.68 -2.06 -17.12
CA GLN A 12 -2.66 -3.40 -16.50
C GLN A 12 -3.27 -3.42 -15.10
N TYR A 13 -3.08 -2.34 -14.32
CA TYR A 13 -3.60 -2.27 -12.97
C TYR A 13 -5.14 -2.18 -12.95
N GLU A 14 -5.73 -1.40 -13.84
CA GLU A 14 -7.18 -1.33 -14.02
C GLU A 14 -7.79 -2.71 -14.38
N LYS A 15 -7.17 -3.44 -15.33
CA LYS A 15 -7.59 -4.81 -15.69
C LYS A 15 -7.55 -5.75 -14.49
N LEU A 16 -6.49 -5.69 -13.68
CA LEU A 16 -6.37 -6.46 -12.45
C LEU A 16 -7.49 -6.11 -11.45
N LEU A 17 -7.81 -4.83 -11.26
CA LEU A 17 -8.92 -4.42 -10.39
C LEU A 17 -10.28 -4.91 -10.92
N GLY A 18 -10.48 -4.91 -12.23
CA GLY A 18 -11.65 -5.50 -12.88
C GLY A 18 -11.79 -6.99 -12.57
N GLN A 19 -10.71 -7.75 -12.71
CA GLN A 19 -10.69 -9.17 -12.34
C GLN A 19 -11.02 -9.37 -10.85
N ILE A 20 -10.39 -8.61 -9.96
CA ILE A 20 -10.63 -8.72 -8.51
C ILE A 20 -12.09 -8.40 -8.16
N LYS A 21 -12.68 -7.39 -8.82
CA LYS A 21 -14.10 -7.05 -8.66
C LYS A 21 -15.00 -8.21 -9.08
N ASN A 22 -14.72 -8.83 -10.23
CA ASN A 22 -15.49 -9.97 -10.74
C ASN A 22 -15.35 -11.20 -9.82
N ASP A 23 -14.14 -11.45 -9.31
CA ASP A 23 -13.87 -12.56 -8.40
C ASP A 23 -14.49 -12.34 -7.00
N GLY A 24 -14.97 -11.14 -6.69
CA GLY A 24 -15.72 -10.84 -5.47
C GLY A 24 -14.92 -10.97 -4.18
N VAL A 25 -13.58 -10.95 -4.24
CA VAL A 25 -12.71 -11.21 -3.10
C VAL A 25 -11.75 -10.06 -2.81
N CYS A 26 -11.36 -9.92 -1.54
CA CYS A 26 -10.31 -8.97 -1.17
C CYS A 26 -8.93 -9.47 -1.61
N PRO A 27 -8.16 -8.69 -2.40
CA PRO A 27 -6.86 -9.11 -2.89
C PRO A 27 -5.77 -9.07 -1.81
N PHE A 28 -6.00 -8.38 -0.69
CA PHE A 28 -5.05 -8.23 0.41
C PHE A 28 -5.29 -9.19 1.58
N CYS A 29 -6.41 -9.93 1.57
CA CYS A 29 -6.57 -11.06 2.48
C CYS A 29 -5.51 -12.14 2.18
N GLN A 30 -4.92 -12.71 3.22
CA GLN A 30 -3.76 -13.62 3.08
C GLN A 30 -4.00 -14.78 2.09
N LYS A 31 -5.18 -15.40 2.12
CA LYS A 31 -5.55 -16.50 1.21
C LYS A 31 -5.55 -16.11 -0.28
N ASN A 32 -5.79 -14.83 -0.57
CA ASN A 32 -5.92 -14.30 -1.93
C ASN A 32 -4.67 -13.55 -2.38
N LEU A 33 -3.83 -13.10 -1.44
CA LEU A 33 -2.68 -12.26 -1.71
C LEU A 33 -1.76 -12.85 -2.79
N PRO A 34 -1.37 -14.15 -2.78
CA PRO A 34 -0.51 -14.72 -3.83
C PRO A 34 -1.15 -14.74 -5.22
N LYS A 35 -2.50 -14.73 -5.31
CA LYS A 35 -3.22 -14.69 -6.58
C LYS A 35 -3.05 -13.34 -7.26
N TYR A 36 -3.21 -12.23 -6.52
CA TYR A 36 -3.29 -10.88 -7.08
C TYR A 36 -2.03 -10.02 -6.86
N HIS A 37 -1.16 -10.40 -5.92
CA HIS A 37 0.09 -9.72 -5.59
C HIS A 37 1.26 -10.70 -5.71
N LYS A 38 2.07 -10.52 -6.76
CA LYS A 38 3.19 -11.39 -7.14
C LYS A 38 4.50 -11.10 -6.40
N PRO A 39 4.84 -9.85 -6.03
CA PRO A 39 6.06 -9.61 -5.27
C PRO A 39 6.06 -10.39 -3.95
N PRO A 40 7.22 -10.97 -3.56
CA PRO A 40 7.29 -11.79 -2.36
C PRO A 40 7.08 -10.97 -1.08
N ILE A 41 6.68 -11.65 -0.01
CA ILE A 41 6.71 -11.07 1.34
C ILE A 41 8.17 -10.98 1.77
N LEU A 42 8.63 -9.77 2.10
CA LEU A 42 10.01 -9.51 2.51
C LEU A 42 10.22 -9.71 4.01
N LYS A 43 9.22 -9.34 4.80
CA LYS A 43 9.18 -9.54 6.25
C LYS A 43 7.73 -9.55 6.72
N GLU A 44 7.49 -10.28 7.78
CA GLU A 44 6.27 -10.20 8.56
C GLU A 44 6.58 -10.22 10.06
N ASN A 45 5.69 -9.62 10.84
CA ASN A 45 5.66 -9.70 12.30
C ASN A 45 4.23 -9.41 12.79
N GLY A 46 3.82 -10.06 13.89
CA GLY A 46 2.49 -9.85 14.47
C GLY A 46 1.37 -9.69 13.43
N GLY A 47 0.72 -8.53 13.45
CA GLY A 47 -0.40 -8.18 12.56
C GLY A 47 -0.03 -7.68 11.15
N TRP A 48 1.25 -7.61 10.75
CA TRP A 48 1.66 -6.95 9.50
C TRP A 48 2.61 -7.80 8.65
N LEU A 49 2.57 -7.54 7.34
CA LEU A 49 3.56 -7.99 6.36
C LEU A 49 4.00 -6.84 5.47
N VAL A 50 5.21 -6.90 4.94
CA VAL A 50 5.75 -5.93 3.98
C VAL A 50 6.24 -6.62 2.71
N THR A 51 5.99 -5.96 1.58
CA THR A 51 6.34 -6.39 0.24
C THR A 51 6.67 -5.19 -0.64
N ILE A 52 7.31 -5.40 -1.80
CA ILE A 52 7.43 -4.36 -2.82
C ILE A 52 6.04 -4.13 -3.42
N ASN A 53 5.64 -2.88 -3.63
CA ASN A 53 4.40 -2.59 -4.33
C ASN A 53 4.50 -3.08 -5.78
N GLN A 54 3.61 -3.99 -6.19
CA GLN A 54 3.55 -4.51 -7.55
C GLN A 54 3.30 -3.41 -8.60
N ASN A 55 2.59 -2.36 -8.20
CA ASN A 55 2.23 -1.24 -9.05
C ASN A 55 2.79 0.04 -8.39
N PRO A 56 4.11 0.28 -8.43
CA PRO A 56 4.72 1.44 -7.80
C PRO A 56 4.28 2.74 -8.50
N TYR A 57 4.46 3.87 -7.83
CA TYR A 57 4.23 5.18 -8.43
C TYR A 57 5.36 5.49 -9.40
N SER A 58 5.03 6.15 -10.52
CA SER A 58 6.05 6.50 -11.51
C SER A 58 7.15 7.36 -10.87
N GLY A 59 8.40 6.98 -11.12
CA GLY A 59 9.58 7.68 -10.59
C GLY A 59 9.96 7.36 -9.13
N SER A 60 9.23 6.49 -8.42
CA SER A 60 9.67 6.04 -7.10
C SER A 60 10.87 5.11 -7.20
N LYS A 61 11.93 5.39 -6.42
CA LYS A 61 13.05 4.46 -6.22
C LYS A 61 12.66 3.32 -5.29
N TYR A 62 11.95 3.65 -4.21
CA TYR A 62 11.41 2.69 -3.27
C TYR A 62 9.91 2.89 -3.16
N HIS A 63 9.15 1.80 -3.25
CA HIS A 63 7.72 1.80 -2.97
C HIS A 63 7.36 0.46 -2.33
N PHE A 64 7.26 0.45 -1.01
CA PHE A 64 6.83 -0.70 -0.25
C PHE A 64 5.35 -0.60 0.06
N LEU A 65 4.70 -1.76 0.11
CA LEU A 65 3.33 -1.94 0.55
C LEU A 65 3.37 -2.76 1.84
N ILE A 66 2.79 -2.20 2.90
CA ILE A 66 2.67 -2.86 4.21
C ILE A 66 1.20 -3.17 4.41
N ILE A 67 0.85 -4.44 4.53
CA ILE A 67 -0.54 -4.91 4.55
C ILE A 67 -0.84 -5.49 5.92
N HIS A 68 -1.98 -5.09 6.51
CA HIS A 68 -2.43 -5.70 7.75
C HIS A 68 -2.89 -7.14 7.47
N LYS A 69 -2.54 -8.13 8.30
CA LYS A 69 -2.88 -9.54 8.03
C LYS A 69 -4.37 -9.82 8.18
N ARG A 70 -5.03 -9.17 9.15
CA ARG A 70 -6.49 -9.19 9.30
C ARG A 70 -7.14 -8.25 8.30
N HIS A 71 -8.29 -8.64 7.76
CA HIS A 71 -9.15 -7.73 7.00
C HIS A 71 -9.78 -6.72 7.96
N ILE A 72 -9.20 -5.53 8.01
CA ILE A 72 -9.74 -4.36 8.70
C ILE A 72 -9.65 -3.18 7.73
N GLU A 73 -10.52 -2.20 7.87
CA GLU A 73 -10.58 -1.05 6.94
C GLU A 73 -10.24 0.25 7.66
N ASN A 74 -10.30 0.27 9.00
CA ASN A 74 -10.12 1.48 9.81
C ASN A 74 -9.02 1.32 10.86
N ILE A 75 -8.29 2.41 11.11
CA ILE A 75 -7.24 2.47 12.14
C ILE A 75 -7.75 2.20 13.56
N LYS A 76 -9.02 2.48 13.84
CA LYS A 76 -9.66 2.19 15.13
C LYS A 76 -9.71 0.69 15.44
N GLN A 77 -9.54 -0.17 14.44
CA GLN A 77 -9.55 -1.63 14.58
C GLN A 77 -8.14 -2.20 14.83
N ILE A 78 -7.10 -1.37 14.81
CA ILE A 78 -5.72 -1.74 15.10
C ILE A 78 -5.53 -1.74 16.62
N LYS A 79 -5.03 -2.85 17.17
CA LYS A 79 -4.66 -2.96 18.58
C LYS A 79 -3.37 -2.17 18.84
N THR A 80 -3.17 -1.71 20.08
CA THR A 80 -1.93 -1.01 20.48
C THR A 80 -0.66 -1.82 20.17
N SER A 81 -0.68 -3.14 20.37
CA SER A 81 0.44 -4.01 20.03
C SER A 81 0.72 -4.06 18.52
N GLU A 82 -0.32 -4.03 17.68
CA GLU A 82 -0.19 -4.05 16.23
C GLU A 82 0.44 -2.74 15.70
N TRP A 83 0.28 -1.61 16.40
CA TRP A 83 1.03 -0.38 16.10
C TRP A 83 2.53 -0.52 16.35
N SER A 84 2.92 -1.21 17.44
CA SER A 84 4.32 -1.52 17.72
C SER A 84 4.92 -2.41 16.64
N ASP A 85 4.15 -3.39 16.15
CA ASP A 85 4.59 -4.27 15.08
C ASP A 85 4.77 -3.53 13.74
N LEU A 86 3.87 -2.59 13.42
CA LEU A 86 4.01 -1.70 12.27
C LEU A 86 5.31 -0.89 12.35
N LYS A 87 5.62 -0.30 13.51
CA LYS A 87 6.87 0.44 13.71
C LYS A 87 8.08 -0.46 13.44
N LYS A 88 8.09 -1.68 13.97
CA LYS A 88 9.18 -2.65 13.73
C LYS A 88 9.34 -3.00 12.25
N ILE A 89 8.24 -3.11 11.50
CA ILE A 89 8.29 -3.31 10.03
C ILE A 89 8.89 -2.10 9.33
N ILE A 90 8.47 -0.88 9.70
CA ILE A 90 9.00 0.35 9.13
C ILE A 90 10.50 0.46 9.40
N ASP A 91 10.93 0.29 10.65
CA ASP A 91 12.33 0.35 11.06
C ASP A 91 13.18 -0.70 10.32
N TRP A 92 12.68 -1.94 10.22
CA TRP A 92 13.35 -2.99 9.48
C TRP A 92 13.47 -2.63 8.00
N THR A 93 12.41 -2.12 7.38
CA THR A 93 12.38 -1.77 5.95
C THR A 93 13.34 -0.62 5.64
N THR A 94 13.29 0.48 6.41
CA THR A 94 14.14 1.64 6.17
C THR A 94 15.61 1.31 6.41
N LYS A 95 15.93 0.50 7.44
CA LYS A 95 17.30 0.04 7.72
C LYS A 95 17.80 -0.94 6.65
N LYS A 96 17.03 -1.97 6.31
CA LYS A 96 17.43 -3.03 5.35
C LYS A 96 17.76 -2.47 3.97
N PHE A 97 17.00 -1.48 3.52
CA PHE A 97 17.16 -0.87 2.20
C PHE A 97 17.93 0.47 2.23
N ALA A 98 18.48 0.85 3.38
CA ALA A 98 19.21 2.09 3.59
C ALA A 98 18.47 3.31 3.01
N ILE A 99 17.17 3.43 3.30
CA ILE A 99 16.31 4.47 2.74
C ILE A 99 16.66 5.79 3.45
N PRO A 100 17.24 6.79 2.75
CA PRO A 100 17.73 8.01 3.38
C PRO A 100 16.61 8.97 3.82
N GLY A 101 15.41 8.79 3.26
CA GLY A 101 14.22 9.56 3.59
C GLY A 101 13.06 9.11 2.71
N GLY A 102 11.83 9.21 3.21
CA GLY A 102 10.64 8.78 2.48
C GLY A 102 9.36 9.27 3.14
N SER A 103 8.26 9.13 2.42
CA SER A 103 6.91 9.41 2.91
C SER A 103 6.26 8.11 3.37
N PHE A 104 5.68 8.15 4.57
CA PHE A 104 4.79 7.10 5.07
C PHE A 104 3.34 7.53 4.86
N LEU A 105 2.57 6.72 4.12
CA LEU A 105 1.16 7.00 3.82
C LEU A 105 0.31 5.81 4.24
N LEU A 106 -0.53 6.01 5.26
CA LEU A 106 -1.54 5.05 5.68
C LEU A 106 -2.90 5.52 5.17
N ARG A 107 -3.62 4.65 4.46
CA ARG A 107 -4.99 4.93 3.99
C ARG A 107 -5.97 4.00 4.68
N PHE A 108 -7.10 4.56 5.12
CA PHE A 108 -8.12 3.86 5.89
C PHE A 108 -9.50 4.45 5.62
N GLY A 109 -10.54 3.68 5.92
CA GLY A 109 -11.94 4.07 5.73
C GLY A 109 -12.37 4.02 4.27
N ASP A 110 -13.38 4.82 3.95
CA ASP A 110 -13.98 4.85 2.63
C ASP A 110 -12.99 5.38 1.57
N THR A 111 -12.81 4.58 0.53
CA THR A 111 -11.94 4.87 -0.60
C THR A 111 -12.31 6.15 -1.34
N GLU A 112 -13.59 6.55 -1.35
CA GLU A 112 -14.08 7.77 -2.01
C GLU A 112 -13.52 9.06 -1.38
N TYR A 113 -12.93 8.98 -0.19
CA TYR A 113 -12.26 10.11 0.46
C TYR A 113 -10.73 10.09 0.32
N THR A 114 -10.14 8.92 0.05
CA THR A 114 -8.69 8.71 0.16
C THR A 114 -8.01 8.44 -1.17
N GLY A 115 -8.77 8.04 -2.19
CA GLY A 115 -8.24 7.57 -3.46
C GLY A 115 -7.52 6.22 -3.38
N ALA A 116 -7.75 5.44 -2.32
CA ALA A 116 -7.32 4.04 -2.25
C ALA A 116 -8.15 3.17 -3.18
N SER A 117 -7.54 2.14 -3.76
CA SER A 117 -8.20 1.20 -4.69
C SER A 117 -8.61 -0.12 -4.02
N VAL A 118 -8.19 -0.37 -2.78
CA VAL A 118 -8.51 -1.58 -2.01
C VAL A 118 -8.98 -1.14 -0.61
N THR A 119 -10.09 -1.68 -0.12
CA THR A 119 -10.67 -1.28 1.19
C THR A 119 -10.00 -1.94 2.40
N HIS A 120 -8.97 -2.76 2.18
CA HIS A 120 -8.21 -3.42 3.23
C HIS A 120 -7.06 -2.52 3.70
N LEU A 121 -6.91 -2.31 5.00
CA LEU A 121 -5.92 -1.44 5.62
C LEU A 121 -4.48 -1.75 5.17
N HIS A 122 -3.83 -0.75 4.58
CA HIS A 122 -2.47 -0.85 4.11
C HIS A 122 -1.75 0.50 4.19
N CYS A 123 -0.43 0.42 4.32
CA CYS A 123 0.47 1.56 4.33
C CYS A 123 1.43 1.50 3.16
N HIS A 124 1.96 2.66 2.79
CA HIS A 124 3.02 2.80 1.82
C HIS A 124 4.24 3.44 2.46
N ILE A 125 5.43 2.94 2.12
CA ILE A 125 6.69 3.69 2.26
C ILE A 125 7.14 4.03 0.85
N ILE A 126 7.18 5.33 0.53
CA ILE A 126 7.50 5.82 -0.81
C ILE A 126 8.71 6.74 -0.72
N SER A 127 9.70 6.52 -1.57
CA SER A 127 10.86 7.39 -1.68
C SER A 127 11.32 7.50 -3.12
N GLY A 128 11.70 8.72 -3.51
CA GLY A 128 12.34 9.02 -4.78
C GLY A 128 13.86 9.03 -4.67
N ILE A 129 14.49 9.72 -5.62
CA ILE A 129 15.90 10.10 -5.54
C ILE A 129 16.03 11.50 -4.93
N LYS A 130 17.26 11.91 -4.60
CA LYS A 130 17.55 13.27 -4.12
C LYS A 130 17.09 14.30 -5.16
N ARG A 131 16.45 15.38 -4.70
CA ARG A 131 15.94 16.47 -5.55
C ARG A 131 17.08 17.13 -6.34
N ASN A 132 16.81 17.47 -7.60
CA ASN A 132 17.56 18.44 -8.39
C ASN A 132 16.58 19.25 -9.27
N THR A 133 17.08 20.25 -10.02
CA THR A 133 16.26 21.20 -10.80
C THR A 133 15.41 20.55 -11.90
N ASN A 134 15.80 19.38 -12.41
CA ASN A 134 15.14 18.72 -13.54
C ASN A 134 14.17 17.60 -13.12
N LYS A 135 14.05 17.29 -11.82
CA LYS A 135 13.20 16.19 -11.35
C LYS A 135 11.80 16.66 -10.95
N LYS A 136 10.78 15.96 -11.46
CA LYS A 136 9.38 16.12 -11.07
C LYS A 136 9.08 15.41 -9.75
N THR A 137 8.04 15.83 -9.06
CA THR A 137 7.57 15.21 -7.82
C THR A 137 6.87 13.88 -8.10
N ILE A 138 6.88 12.98 -7.10
CA ILE A 138 6.03 11.79 -7.10
C ILE A 138 4.68 12.20 -6.53
N SER A 139 3.62 12.06 -7.31
CA SER A 139 2.26 12.36 -6.87
C SER A 139 1.56 11.11 -6.37
N ALA A 140 0.96 11.19 -5.18
CA ALA A 140 0.07 10.19 -4.62
C ALA A 140 -1.33 10.79 -4.49
N ARG A 141 -2.37 10.03 -4.88
CA ARG A 141 -3.75 10.41 -4.59
C ARG A 141 -4.02 10.15 -3.10
N VAL A 142 -4.25 11.21 -2.34
CA VAL A 142 -4.52 11.16 -0.89
C VAL A 142 -5.91 11.69 -0.51
N GLY A 143 -6.65 12.24 -1.47
CA GLY A 143 -7.99 12.79 -1.31
C GLY A 143 -8.36 13.75 -2.44
N TYR A 144 -9.46 14.48 -2.26
CA TYR A 144 -10.05 15.38 -3.25
C TYR A 144 -10.17 16.80 -2.69
N LYS A 145 -10.06 17.82 -3.55
CA LYS A 145 -10.19 19.23 -3.15
C LYS A 145 -11.65 19.55 -2.83
N LYS A 146 -11.87 20.48 -1.90
CA LYS A 146 -13.19 21.08 -1.61
C LYS A 146 -13.56 22.09 -2.70
#